data_AF-A0A3N5GUH4-F1
#
_entry.id   AF-A0A3N5GUH4-F1
#
_cell.length_a   1.000
_cell.length_b   1.000
_cell.length_c   1.000
_cell.angle_alpha   90.00
_cell.angle_beta   90.00
_cell.angle_gamma   90.00
#
_symmetry.space_group_name_H-M   'P 1'
#
loop_
_entity.id
_entity.type
_entity.pdbx_description
1 polymer ?
#
loop_
_entity_poly.entity_id
_entity_poly.type
_entity_poly.pdbx_seq_one_letter_code
_entity_poly.pdbx_strand_id
1 'polypeptide(L)' 'MSLKNFHIVFIAASIVLASWFGVWAISSDGWPYVLTGLVSFVCAAGLVVYEVGFLKKCREIGLS' A
#
# COMPACT_ATOMS: atom_id res chain seq x y z
N MET A 1 -20.07 7.88 3.97
CA MET A 1 -19.14 7.92 2.82
C MET A 1 -19.49 6.81 1.85
N SER A 2 -19.24 6.99 0.55
CA SER A 2 -19.32 5.88 -0.40
C SER A 2 -18.29 4.80 -0.02
N LEU A 3 -18.68 3.53 -0.11
CA LEU A 3 -17.80 2.36 0.08
C LEU A 3 -16.50 2.48 -0.73
N LYS A 4 -16.58 3.08 -1.93
CA LYS A 4 -15.44 3.42 -2.80
C LYS A 4 -14.43 4.32 -2.10
N ASN A 5 -14.90 5.43 -1.53
CA ASN A 5 -14.03 6.43 -0.92
C ASN A 5 -13.37 5.89 0.35
N PHE A 6 -14.11 5.09 1.15
CA PHE A 6 -13.53 4.43 2.31
C PHE A 6 -12.42 3.45 1.89
N HIS A 7 -12.66 2.64 0.85
CA HIS A 7 -11.69 1.66 0.38
C HIS A 7 -10.40 2.30 -0.15
N ILE A 8 -10.51 3.40 -0.90
CA ILE A 8 -9.35 4.17 -1.39
C ILE A 8 -8.54 4.72 -0.21
N VAL A 9 -9.20 5.38 0.76
CA VAL A 9 -8.51 5.93 1.94
C VAL A 9 -7.83 4.82 2.75
N PHE A 10 -8.48 3.66 2.89
CA PHE A 10 -7.93 2.51 3.60
C PHE A 10 -6.64 1.98 2.93
N ILE A 11 -6.63 1.88 1.60
CA ILE A 11 -5.44 1.42 0.87
C ILE A 11 -4.32 2.46 0.93
N ALA A 12 -4.65 3.73 0.73
CA ALA A 12 -3.68 4.82 0.89
C ALA A 12 -3.02 4.81 2.29
N ALA A 13 -3.83 4.66 3.35
CA ALA A 13 -3.32 4.53 4.72
C ALA A 13 -2.44 3.27 4.90
N SER A 14 -2.83 2.15 4.28
CA SER A 14 -2.05 0.90 4.32
C SER A 14 -0.71 1.02 3.61
N ILE A 15 -0.63 1.75 2.49
CA ILE A 15 0.63 2.03 1.76
C ILE A 15 1.57 2.88 2.62
N VAL A 16 1.04 3.93 3.26
CA VAL A 16 1.83 4.78 4.16
C VAL A 16 2.35 3.97 5.35
N LEU A 17 1.50 3.14 5.96
CA LEU A 17 1.87 2.31 7.10
C LEU A 17 2.92 1.26 6.72
N ALA A 18 2.75 0.58 5.57
CA ALA A 18 3.73 -0.39 5.07
C ALA A 18 5.06 0.28 4.73
N SER A 19 5.03 1.46 4.11
CA SER A 19 6.25 2.22 3.80
C SER A 19 6.98 2.65 5.07
N TRP A 20 6.25 3.15 6.06
CA TRP A 20 6.81 3.49 7.38
C TRP A 20 7.42 2.28 8.08
N PHE A 21 6.70 1.15 8.09
CA PHE A 21 7.19 -0.10 8.66
C PHE A 21 8.44 -0.62 7.94
N GLY A 22 8.49 -0.53 6.61
CA GLY A 22 9.66 -0.85 5.81
C GLY A 22 10.89 -0.02 6.18
N VAL A 23 10.74 1.30 6.33
CA VAL A 23 11.81 2.20 6.77
C VAL A 23 12.28 1.85 8.19
N TRP A 24 11.35 1.63 9.10
CA TRP A 24 11.66 1.26 10.49
C TRP A 24 12.39 -0.09 10.57
N ALA A 25 11.96 -1.08 9.80
CA ALA A 25 12.58 -2.40 9.77
C ALA A 25 14.00 -2.35 9.17
N ILE A 26 14.23 -1.62 8.08
CA ILE A 26 15.60 -1.47 7.52
C ILE A 26 16.52 -0.68 8.45
N SER A 27 15.98 0.24 9.24
CA SER A 27 16.74 1.00 10.25
C SER A 27 17.08 0.19 11.50
N SER A 28 16.54 -1.03 11.62
CA SER A 28 16.78 -1.93 12.75
C SER A 28 17.92 -2.90 12.44
N ASP A 29 18.81 -3.13 13.40
CA ASP A 29 19.95 -4.02 13.21
C ASP A 29 19.52 -5.50 13.19
N GLY A 30 19.93 -6.19 12.14
CA GLY A 30 19.79 -7.65 12.02
C GLY A 30 19.21 -8.10 10.68
N TRP A 31 19.76 -9.21 10.17
CA TRP A 31 19.33 -9.84 8.91
C TRP A 31 17.81 -10.06 8.78
N PRO A 32 17.09 -10.51 9.84
CA PRO A 32 15.64 -10.66 9.78
C PRO A 32 14.87 -9.35 9.55
N TYR A 33 15.39 -8.23 10.06
CA TYR A 33 14.76 -6.91 9.92
C TYR A 33 14.91 -6.35 8.50
N VAL A 34 16.05 -6.60 7.86
CA VAL A 34 16.25 -6.25 6.45
C VAL A 34 15.28 -7.01 5.53
N LEU A 35 15.10 -8.31 5.77
CA LEU A 35 14.16 -9.12 4.99
C LEU A 35 12.72 -8.67 5.17
N THR A 36 12.30 -8.41 6.43
CA THR A 36 10.94 -7.93 6.73
C THR A 36 10.70 -6.53 6.15
N GLY A 37 11.71 -5.66 6.16
CA GLY A 37 11.67 -4.36 5.49
C GLY A 37 11.47 -4.49 3.98
N LEU A 38 12.24 -5.38 3.33
CA LEU A 38 12.11 -5.64 1.89
C LEU A 38 10.72 -6.16 1.53
N VAL A 39 10.20 -7.13 2.29
CA VAL A 39 8.84 -7.66 2.11
C VAL A 39 7.80 -6.54 2.30
N SER A 40 8.01 -5.66 3.27
CA SER A 40 7.10 -4.54 3.53
C SER A 40 7.05 -3.56 2.34
N PHE A 41 8.20 -3.24 1.74
CA PHE A 41 8.25 -2.42 0.52
C PHE A 41 7.59 -3.11 -0.68
N VAL A 42 7.77 -4.43 -0.84
CA VAL A 42 7.08 -5.21 -1.88
C VAL A 42 5.57 -5.18 -1.66
N CYS A 43 5.09 -5.32 -0.42
CA CYS A 43 3.67 -5.18 -0.10
C CYS A 43 3.16 -3.77 -0.39
N ALA A 44 3.90 -2.71 -0.03
CA ALA A 44 3.54 -1.33 -0.33
C ALA A 44 3.41 -1.11 -1.85
N ALA A 45 4.37 -1.60 -2.64
CA ALA A 45 4.31 -1.52 -4.10
C ALA A 45 3.12 -2.29 -4.69
N GLY A 46 2.83 -3.48 -4.16
CA GLY A 46 1.66 -4.27 -4.55
C GLY A 46 0.35 -3.54 -4.29
N LEU A 47 0.23 -2.87 -3.13
CA LEU A 47 -0.94 -2.07 -2.78
C LEU A 47 -1.12 -0.86 -3.72
N VAL A 48 -0.03 -0.18 -4.09
CA VAL A 48 -0.06 0.93 -5.06
C VAL A 48 -0.57 0.44 -6.42
N VAL A 49 -0.06 -0.68 -6.92
CA VAL A 49 -0.51 -1.26 -8.21
C VAL A 49 -1.99 -1.63 -8.16
N TYR A 50 -2.43 -2.24 -7.05
CA TYR A 50 -3.82 -2.59 -6.83
C TYR A 50 -4.72 -1.34 -6.82
N GLU A 51 -4.34 -0.29 -6.08
CA GLU A 51 -5.10 0.96 -5.99
C GLU A 51 -5.23 1.64 -7.35
N VAL A 52 -4.14 1.73 -8.11
CA VAL A 52 -4.14 2.31 -9.46
C VAL A 52 -5.02 1.49 -10.41
N GLY A 53 -4.98 0.16 -10.32
CA GLY A 53 -5.83 -0.73 -11.09
C GLY A 53 -7.32 -0.55 -10.75
N PHE A 54 -7.65 -0.46 -9.46
CA PHE A 54 -9.00 -0.21 -8.96
C PHE A 54 -9.54 1.14 -9.43
N LEU A 55 -8.74 2.21 -9.33
CA LEU A 55 -9.11 3.54 -9.81
C LEU A 55 -9.34 3.57 -11.32
N LYS A 56 -8.48 2.91 -12.10
CA LYS A 56 -8.66 2.76 -13.56
C LYS A 56 -9.97 2.04 -13.88
N LYS A 57 -10.26 0.93 -13.19
CA LYS A 57 -11.48 0.14 -13.38
C LYS A 57 -12.73 0.94 -13.02
N CYS A 58 -12.72 1.66 -11.89
CA CYS A 58 -13.85 2.51 -11.51
C CYS A 58 -14.12 3.63 -12.52
N ARG A 59 -13.07 4.22 -13.10
CA ARG A 59 -13.20 5.24 -14.14
C ARG A 59 -13.75 4.67 -15.45
N GLU A 60 -13.30 3.47 -15.83
CA GLU A 60 -13.77 2.75 -17.04
C GLU A 60 -15.25 2.36 -16.95
N ILE A 61 -15.74 2.02 -15.76
CA ILE A 61 -17.14 1.64 -15.52
C ILE A 61 -18.06 2.88 -15.41
N GLY A 62 -17.54 4.11 -15.53
CA GLY A 62 -18.34 5.33 -15.50
C GLY A 62 -18.90 5.70 -14.10
N LEU A 63 -18.35 5.12 -13.03
CA LEU A 63 -18.60 5.53 -11.65
C LEU A 63 -17.77 6.78 -11.31
N SER A 64 -17.96 7.86 -12.08
CA SER A 64 -17.42 9.19 -11.80
C SER A 64 -18.22 9.87 -10.71
#